data_AF-A0A8A1M505-F1
#
_entry.id   AF-A0A8A1M505-F1
#
_cell.length_a   1.000
_cell.length_b   1.000
_cell.length_c   1.000
_cell.angle_alpha   90.00
_cell.angle_beta   90.00
_cell.angle_gamma   90.00
#
_symmetry.space_group_name_H-M   'P 1'
#
loop_
_entity.id
_entity.type
_entity.pdbx_description
1 polymer ?
#
loop_
_entity_poly.entity_id
_entity_poly.type
_entity_poly.pdbx_seq_one_letter_code
_entity_poly.pdbx_strand_id
1 'polypeptide(L)'
;MNSLFNAALKQSSALRRDLDVFAEAGSMTSPALQGQISASLTSFSRTIDDYSSLSKQELIPAKQELAFERLKNFRTELADYRQLFDRLRKARDDAQSASNRNELLGRRPHHASTPENPYAQSNLPQSSPFANPNYPLHRSSPSTSGGGGGLGFSGGPTDYAREDRVLREQSFFSNTNAQLDEFLDRGRAVLGDLGQQREILKGTQRRLYSVANTLGDPGMGWMFYLSI
;
A
#
# COMPACT_ATOMS: atom_id res chain seq x y z
N MET A 1 -16.51 1.51 28.02
CA MET A 1 -15.40 2.46 28.26
C MET A 1 -14.06 1.79 28.55
N ASN A 2 -13.89 1.04 29.65
CA ASN A 2 -12.58 0.46 30.02
C ASN A 2 -12.02 -0.56 29.01
N SER A 3 -12.87 -1.34 28.35
CA SER A 3 -12.45 -2.30 27.33
C SER A 3 -11.77 -1.63 26.14
N LEU A 4 -12.36 -0.55 25.60
CA LEU A 4 -11.76 0.21 24.49
C LEU A 4 -10.46 0.88 24.90
N PHE A 5 -10.38 1.42 26.11
CA PHE A 5 -9.13 1.99 26.63
C PHE A 5 -8.01 0.94 26.67
N ASN A 6 -8.29 -0.26 27.21
CA ASN A 6 -7.31 -1.35 27.26
C ASN A 6 -6.94 -1.86 25.87
N ALA A 7 -7.89 -1.88 24.93
CA ALA A 7 -7.62 -2.21 23.53
C ALA A 7 -6.70 -1.17 22.88
N ALA A 8 -6.99 0.13 23.04
CA ALA A 8 -6.17 1.23 22.56
C ALA A 8 -4.75 1.18 23.13
N LEU A 9 -4.61 0.92 24.43
CA LEU A 9 -3.29 0.73 25.06
C LEU A 9 -2.51 -0.42 24.43
N LYS A 10 -3.14 -1.58 24.24
CA LYS A 10 -2.48 -2.73 23.61
C LYS A 10 -2.07 -2.41 22.16
N GLN A 11 -2.96 -1.78 21.39
CA GLN A 11 -2.69 -1.35 20.02
C GLN A 11 -1.52 -0.35 19.96
N SER A 12 -1.47 0.65 20.85
CA SER A 12 -0.36 1.61 20.93
C SER A 12 0.97 0.92 21.24
N SER A 13 0.99 -0.03 22.18
CA SER A 13 2.20 -0.77 22.55
C SER A 13 2.70 -1.70 21.45
N ALA A 14 1.78 -2.26 20.66
CA ALA A 14 2.11 -3.08 19.49
C ALA A 14 2.63 -2.20 18.35
N LEU A 15 1.97 -1.06 18.08
CA LEU A 15 2.42 -0.07 17.08
C LEU A 15 3.83 0.41 17.35
N ARG A 16 4.14 0.74 18.61
CA ARG A 16 5.49 1.16 19.00
C ARG A 16 6.52 0.07 18.70
N ARG A 17 6.25 -1.18 19.08
CA ARG A 17 7.14 -2.32 18.76
C ARG A 17 7.30 -2.52 17.26
N ASP A 18 6.22 -2.47 16.49
CA ASP A 18 6.29 -2.66 15.04
C ASP A 18 7.10 -1.53 14.38
N LEU A 19 6.99 -0.28 14.88
CA LEU A 19 7.78 0.86 14.41
C LEU A 19 9.25 0.75 14.80
N ASP A 20 9.56 0.27 16.01
CA ASP A 20 10.93 0.02 16.45
C ASP A 20 11.58 -1.06 15.56
N VAL A 21 10.87 -2.16 15.30
CA VAL A 21 11.32 -3.21 14.36
C VAL A 21 11.50 -2.64 12.94
N PHE A 22 10.60 -1.77 12.48
CA PHE A 22 10.72 -1.13 11.18
C PHE A 22 11.95 -0.20 11.10
N ALA A 23 12.27 0.50 12.20
CA ALA A 23 13.43 1.36 12.30
C ALA A 23 14.75 0.57 12.33
N GLU A 24 14.81 -0.53 13.09
CA GLU A 24 16.01 -1.39 13.20
C GLU A 24 16.32 -2.15 11.92
N ALA A 25 15.29 -2.60 11.19
CA ALA A 25 15.47 -3.41 9.98
C ALA A 25 16.11 -2.63 8.80
N GLY A 26 16.14 -1.30 8.84
CA GLY A 26 16.84 -0.47 7.87
C GLY A 26 16.41 -0.73 6.41
N SER A 27 17.34 -1.19 5.57
CA SER A 27 17.07 -1.52 4.15
C SER A 27 16.44 -2.91 3.96
N MET A 28 16.48 -3.79 4.98
CA MET A 28 16.01 -5.18 4.91
C MET A 28 14.54 -5.35 5.30
N THR A 29 13.82 -4.25 5.54
CA THR A 29 12.45 -4.28 6.08
C THR A 29 11.46 -4.91 5.09
N SER A 30 10.62 -5.85 5.52
CA SER A 30 9.64 -6.48 4.62
C SER A 30 8.52 -5.50 4.20
N PRO A 31 8.13 -5.42 2.92
CA PRO A 31 6.93 -4.67 2.49
C PRO A 31 5.65 -5.10 3.23
N ALA A 32 5.58 -6.36 3.67
CA ALA A 32 4.47 -6.86 4.47
C ALA A 32 4.34 -6.13 5.83
N LEU A 33 5.48 -5.82 6.48
CA LEU A 33 5.52 -5.09 7.75
C LEU A 33 4.97 -3.66 7.57
N GLN A 34 5.29 -3.02 6.45
CA GLN A 34 4.78 -1.69 6.11
C GLN A 34 3.24 -1.68 5.96
N GLY A 35 2.69 -2.69 5.29
CA GLY A 35 1.24 -2.87 5.16
C GLY A 35 0.58 -3.15 6.52
N GLN A 36 1.20 -4.00 7.34
CA GLN A 36 0.74 -4.30 8.69
C GLN A 36 0.67 -3.04 9.57
N ILE A 37 1.74 -2.22 9.61
CA ILE A 37 1.77 -0.96 10.37
C ILE A 37 0.70 0.01 9.88
N SER A 38 0.51 0.12 8.56
CA SER A 38 -0.53 0.98 7.99
C SER A 38 -1.94 0.56 8.41
N ALA A 39 -2.19 -0.75 8.46
CA ALA A 39 -3.47 -1.31 8.91
C ALA A 39 -3.68 -1.10 10.43
N SER A 40 -2.64 -1.32 11.25
CA SER A 40 -2.73 -1.13 12.71
C SER A 40 -2.90 0.34 13.10
N LEU A 41 -2.28 1.29 12.37
CA LEU A 41 -2.51 2.73 12.53
C LEU A 41 -3.97 3.11 12.24
N THR A 42 -4.56 2.51 11.21
CA THR A 42 -5.97 2.74 10.85
C THR A 42 -6.92 2.16 11.90
N SER A 43 -6.62 0.95 12.40
CA SER A 43 -7.39 0.31 13.48
C SER A 43 -7.31 1.10 14.79
N PHE A 44 -6.14 1.62 15.14
CA PHE A 44 -5.94 2.46 16.31
C PHE A 44 -6.72 3.78 16.20
N SER A 45 -6.69 4.44 15.04
CA SER A 45 -7.50 5.64 14.78
C SER A 45 -8.99 5.39 15.02
N ARG A 46 -9.54 4.29 14.48
CA ARG A 46 -10.96 3.93 14.71
C ARG A 46 -11.25 3.68 16.18
N THR A 47 -10.36 2.98 16.89
CA THR A 47 -10.52 2.70 18.32
C THR A 47 -10.53 3.99 19.15
N ILE A 48 -9.70 4.98 18.79
CA ILE A 48 -9.71 6.32 19.40
C ILE A 48 -11.03 7.05 19.12
N ASP A 49 -11.53 7.00 17.89
CA ASP A 49 -12.79 7.65 17.53
C ASP A 49 -13.98 7.02 18.26
N ASP A 50 -14.02 5.69 18.35
CA ASP A 50 -15.02 4.93 19.11
C ASP A 50 -14.94 5.29 20.60
N TYR A 51 -13.73 5.34 21.18
CA TYR A 51 -13.53 5.77 22.57
C TYR A 51 -13.95 7.23 22.80
N SER A 52 -13.73 8.11 21.82
CA SER A 52 -14.17 9.51 21.85
C SER A 52 -15.68 9.65 21.77
N SER A 53 -16.38 8.76 21.07
CA SER A 53 -17.84 8.77 21.02
C SER A 53 -18.44 8.35 22.36
N LEU A 54 -17.88 7.31 22.99
CA LEU A 54 -18.30 6.84 24.30
C LEU A 54 -17.97 7.83 25.42
N SER A 55 -16.82 8.52 25.36
CA SER A 55 -16.46 9.51 26.39
C SER A 55 -17.42 10.70 26.46
N LYS A 56 -17.98 11.10 25.32
CA LYS A 56 -19.01 12.15 25.25
C LYS A 56 -20.34 11.73 25.86
N GLN A 57 -20.62 10.42 25.87
CA GLN A 57 -21.85 9.84 26.42
C GLN A 57 -21.71 9.48 27.91
N GLU A 58 -20.52 9.58 28.49
CA GLU A 58 -20.28 9.25 29.90
C GLU A 58 -20.96 10.29 30.81
N LEU A 59 -21.87 9.84 31.70
CA LEU A 59 -22.65 10.73 32.58
C LEU A 59 -21.84 11.26 33.78
N ILE A 60 -20.73 10.60 34.13
CA ILE A 60 -19.94 10.92 35.32
C ILE A 60 -18.84 11.92 34.93
N PRO A 61 -18.90 13.19 35.39
CA PRO A 61 -17.98 14.25 34.93
C PRO A 61 -16.50 13.92 35.15
N ALA A 62 -16.15 13.40 36.34
CA ALA A 62 -14.77 13.03 36.66
C ALA A 62 -14.20 11.93 35.74
N LYS A 63 -15.03 10.95 35.34
CA LYS A 63 -14.60 9.89 34.40
C LYS A 63 -14.51 10.41 32.97
N GLN A 64 -15.38 11.35 32.62
CA GLN A 64 -15.38 12.00 31.32
C GLN A 64 -14.12 12.86 31.13
N GLU A 65 -13.74 13.67 32.11
CA GLU A 65 -12.49 14.45 32.10
C GLU A 65 -11.26 13.56 31.94
N LEU A 66 -11.18 12.48 32.73
CA LEU A 66 -10.10 11.50 32.62
C LEU A 66 -10.06 10.84 31.23
N ALA A 67 -11.22 10.57 30.63
CA ALA A 67 -11.30 10.02 29.28
C ALA A 67 -10.82 11.02 28.22
N PHE A 68 -11.10 12.32 28.38
CA PHE A 68 -10.62 13.35 27.46
C PHE A 68 -9.09 13.54 27.52
N GLU A 69 -8.50 13.50 28.73
CA GLU A 69 -7.05 13.48 28.89
C GLU A 69 -6.41 12.29 28.18
N ARG A 70 -6.97 11.08 28.38
CA ARG A 70 -6.50 9.88 27.68
C ARG A 70 -6.62 9.99 26.16
N LEU A 71 -7.72 10.55 25.65
CA LEU A 71 -7.93 10.78 24.23
C LEU A 71 -6.93 11.76 23.63
N LYS A 72 -6.58 12.82 24.37
CA LYS A 72 -5.56 13.78 23.95
C LYS A 72 -4.20 13.11 23.80
N ASN A 73 -3.83 12.27 24.77
CA ASN A 73 -2.58 11.50 24.71
C ASN A 73 -2.58 10.54 23.51
N PHE A 74 -3.62 9.73 23.33
CA PHE A 74 -3.69 8.81 22.19
C PHE A 74 -3.68 9.51 20.82
N ARG A 75 -4.30 10.69 20.71
CA ARG A 75 -4.25 11.49 19.46
C ARG A 75 -2.84 12.02 19.19
N THR A 76 -2.12 12.43 20.23
CA THR A 76 -0.72 12.87 20.12
C THR A 76 0.15 11.70 19.69
N GLU A 77 0.05 10.55 20.38
CA GLU A 77 0.78 9.33 20.03
C GLU A 77 0.50 8.87 18.59
N LEU A 78 -0.76 8.89 18.16
CA LEU A 78 -1.12 8.53 16.79
C LEU A 78 -0.48 9.46 15.76
N ALA A 79 -0.45 10.77 16.03
CA ALA A 79 0.19 11.73 15.14
C ALA A 79 1.70 11.49 15.05
N ASP A 80 2.34 11.25 16.19
CA ASP A 80 3.77 10.95 16.28
C ASP A 80 4.11 9.64 15.53
N TYR A 81 3.31 8.58 15.72
CA TYR A 81 3.49 7.31 15.02
C TYR A 81 3.33 7.45 13.51
N ARG A 82 2.36 8.24 13.02
CA ARG A 82 2.22 8.53 11.58
C ARG A 82 3.45 9.26 11.03
N GLN A 83 3.89 10.32 11.71
CA GLN A 83 5.06 11.08 11.28
C GLN A 83 6.32 10.23 11.26
N LEU A 84 6.52 9.39 12.28
CA LEU A 84 7.67 8.50 12.37
C LEU A 84 7.64 7.45 11.25
N PHE A 85 6.48 6.83 11.02
CA PHE A 85 6.30 5.87 9.94
C PHE A 85 6.58 6.49 8.55
N ASP A 86 6.03 7.67 8.27
CA ASP A 86 6.23 8.37 6.99
C ASP A 86 7.71 8.74 6.78
N ARG A 87 8.40 9.18 7.83
CA ARG A 87 9.84 9.47 7.78
C ARG A 87 10.65 8.22 7.48
N LEU A 88 10.39 7.12 8.18
CA LEU A 88 11.12 5.86 7.97
C LEU A 88 10.85 5.29 6.57
N ARG A 89 9.60 5.37 6.10
CA ARG A 89 9.24 4.98 4.73
C ARG A 89 10.02 5.80 3.70
N LYS A 90 10.00 7.12 3.82
CA LYS A 90 10.72 8.01 2.89
C LYS A 90 12.23 7.76 2.90
N ALA A 91 12.84 7.65 4.08
CA ALA A 91 14.28 7.38 4.20
C ALA A 91 14.67 6.08 3.50
N ARG A 92 13.80 5.07 3.54
CA ARG A 92 13.99 3.81 2.82
C ARG A 92 13.87 3.98 1.32
N ASP A 93 12.80 4.63 0.85
CA ASP A 93 12.56 4.84 -0.59
C ASP A 93 13.75 5.61 -1.21
N ASP A 94 14.29 6.58 -0.48
CA ASP A 94 15.50 7.33 -0.86
C ASP A 94 16.75 6.43 -0.88
N ALA A 95 16.95 5.57 0.13
CA ALA A 95 18.09 4.65 0.20
C ALA A 95 18.06 3.59 -0.92
N GLN A 96 16.89 3.03 -1.22
CA GLN A 96 16.70 2.09 -2.33
C GLN A 96 16.93 2.78 -3.67
N SER A 97 16.40 3.99 -3.85
CA SER A 97 16.64 4.80 -5.05
C SER A 97 18.12 5.13 -5.24
N ALA A 98 18.83 5.43 -4.16
CA ALA A 98 20.28 5.67 -4.18
C ALA A 98 21.06 4.39 -4.53
N SER A 99 20.69 3.23 -3.97
CA SER A 99 21.31 1.93 -4.32
C SER A 99 21.11 1.60 -5.80
N ASN A 100 19.86 1.68 -6.28
CA ASN A 100 19.54 1.43 -7.70
C ASN A 100 20.34 2.38 -8.61
N ARG A 101 20.43 3.67 -8.26
CA ARG A 101 21.25 4.63 -9.01
C ARG A 101 22.73 4.25 -9.00
N ASN A 102 23.28 3.85 -7.85
CA ASN A 102 24.68 3.48 -7.71
C ASN A 102 25.01 2.19 -8.47
N GLU A 103 24.09 1.23 -8.54
CA GLU A 103 24.23 0.02 -9.35
C GLU A 103 24.21 0.33 -10.86
N LEU A 104 23.32 1.22 -11.29
CA LEU A 104 23.25 1.66 -12.69
C LEU A 104 24.51 2.44 -13.12
N LEU A 105 25.10 3.23 -12.23
CA LEU A 105 26.31 4.00 -12.48
C LEU A 105 27.60 3.17 -12.29
N GLY A 106 27.59 2.21 -11.37
CA GLY A 106 28.72 1.34 -11.03
C GLY A 106 28.98 0.21 -12.04
N ARG A 107 27.99 -0.16 -12.86
CA ARG A 107 28.13 -1.11 -13.99
C ARG A 107 28.92 -0.55 -15.19
N ARG A 108 29.87 0.37 -14.99
CA ARG A 108 30.80 0.78 -16.05
C ARG A 108 32.28 0.77 -15.60
N PRO A 109 32.93 -0.40 -15.48
CA PRO A 109 34.38 -0.46 -15.40
C PRO A 109 35.07 -0.42 -16.79
N HIS A 110 34.35 -0.62 -17.91
CA HIS A 110 34.97 -0.83 -19.24
C HIS A 110 34.32 -0.16 -20.45
N HIS A 111 33.46 0.85 -20.31
CA HIS A 111 32.86 1.56 -21.46
C HIS A 111 33.48 2.95 -21.72
N ALA A 112 34.81 3.02 -21.75
CA ALA A 112 35.58 4.13 -22.29
C ALA A 112 36.37 3.71 -23.54
N SER A 113 35.77 2.87 -24.39
CA SER A 113 36.36 2.48 -25.67
C SER A 113 35.29 2.19 -26.73
N THR A 114 34.32 3.08 -26.91
CA THR A 114 33.63 3.16 -28.21
C THR A 114 33.44 4.63 -28.59
N PRO A 115 34.00 5.08 -29.73
CA PRO A 115 33.84 6.45 -30.20
C PRO A 115 32.39 6.72 -30.55
N GLU A 116 31.83 7.73 -29.91
CA GLU A 116 31.01 8.79 -30.50
C GLU A 116 30.73 8.65 -32.00
N ASN A 117 29.62 7.99 -32.38
CA ASN A 117 28.95 8.21 -33.66
C ASN A 117 27.55 7.56 -33.74
N PRO A 118 26.47 8.34 -33.94
CA PRO A 118 25.09 7.85 -34.05
C PRO A 118 24.76 7.08 -35.36
N TYR A 119 25.76 6.80 -36.19
CA TYR A 119 25.63 6.03 -37.44
C TYR A 119 26.34 4.67 -37.42
N ALA A 120 26.86 4.20 -36.29
CA ALA A 120 27.81 3.08 -36.28
C ALA A 120 27.20 1.66 -36.37
N GLN A 121 25.88 1.45 -36.35
CA GLN A 121 25.31 0.09 -36.44
C GLN A 121 24.10 -0.02 -37.36
N SER A 122 24.33 0.22 -38.65
CA SER A 122 23.60 -0.45 -39.73
C SER A 122 24.05 -1.91 -39.84
N ASN A 123 23.42 -2.81 -39.08
CA ASN A 123 23.17 -4.22 -39.42
C ASN A 123 22.92 -5.06 -38.15
N LEU A 124 21.65 -5.20 -37.73
CA LEU A 124 21.16 -6.42 -37.07
C LEU A 124 19.68 -6.65 -37.43
N PRO A 125 19.25 -7.92 -37.54
CA PRO A 125 17.99 -8.31 -38.15
C PRO A 125 16.79 -7.94 -37.25
N GLN A 126 15.76 -7.37 -37.87
CA GLN A 126 14.49 -7.04 -37.22
C GLN A 126 13.79 -8.31 -36.71
N SER A 127 13.72 -8.47 -35.39
CA SER A 127 12.74 -9.35 -34.74
C SER A 127 11.51 -8.51 -34.42
N SER A 128 10.51 -8.57 -35.31
CA SER A 128 9.21 -7.92 -35.13
C SER A 128 8.25 -8.83 -34.33
N PRO A 129 7.39 -8.28 -33.43
CA PRO A 129 6.48 -9.07 -32.58
C PRO A 129 5.26 -9.64 -33.33
N PHE A 130 5.17 -9.43 -34.64
CA PHE A 130 4.07 -9.89 -35.50
C PHE A 130 4.43 -11.10 -36.38
N ALA A 131 5.56 -11.77 -36.09
CA ALA A 131 5.97 -12.96 -36.82
C ALA A 131 5.13 -14.19 -36.41
N ASN A 132 4.27 -14.60 -37.34
CA ASN A 132 3.32 -15.70 -37.28
C ASN A 132 4.03 -17.09 -37.15
N PRO A 133 3.56 -18.05 -36.32
CA PRO A 133 4.34 -19.21 -35.90
C PRO A 133 4.29 -20.42 -36.87
N ASN A 134 3.97 -20.22 -38.16
CA ASN A 134 3.60 -21.32 -39.05
C ASN A 134 4.62 -21.62 -40.18
N TYR A 135 5.88 -21.86 -39.82
CA TYR A 135 6.79 -22.63 -40.66
C TYR A 135 7.80 -23.42 -39.82
N PRO A 136 8.05 -24.71 -40.11
CA PRO A 136 9.09 -25.48 -39.44
C PRO A 136 10.40 -25.29 -40.20
N LEU A 137 11.45 -24.79 -39.54
CA LEU A 137 12.80 -24.92 -40.06
C LEU A 137 13.73 -25.52 -39.00
N HIS A 138 14.08 -26.79 -39.26
CA HIS A 138 15.18 -27.53 -38.69
C HIS A 138 16.46 -26.69 -38.58
N ARG A 139 17.09 -26.68 -37.39
CA ARG A 139 18.56 -26.81 -37.34
C ARG A 139 19.03 -27.45 -36.04
N SER A 140 19.12 -28.77 -36.08
CA SER A 140 19.96 -29.57 -35.19
C SER A 140 21.43 -29.29 -35.49
N SER A 141 22.27 -29.13 -34.47
CA SER A 141 23.69 -29.47 -34.57
C SER A 141 24.25 -29.88 -33.20
N PRO A 142 24.62 -31.16 -33.02
CA PRO A 142 25.45 -31.65 -31.92
C PRO A 142 26.86 -31.98 -32.42
N SER A 143 27.89 -31.56 -31.70
CA SER A 143 29.31 -31.95 -31.91
C SER A 143 30.15 -31.31 -30.80
N THR A 144 31.14 -31.90 -30.12
CA THR A 144 31.70 -33.25 -29.99
C THR A 144 32.65 -33.18 -28.78
N SER A 145 32.79 -34.28 -28.02
CA SER A 145 33.97 -34.77 -27.26
C SER A 145 35.00 -33.82 -26.60
N GLY A 146 35.37 -34.16 -25.36
CA GLY A 146 36.75 -34.01 -24.88
C GLY A 146 36.87 -33.73 -23.38
N GLY A 147 37.32 -34.71 -22.60
CA GLY A 147 37.69 -34.51 -21.20
C GLY A 147 39.00 -33.74 -21.03
N GLY A 148 39.20 -33.18 -19.84
CA GLY A 148 40.46 -32.57 -19.42
C GLY A 148 40.24 -31.49 -18.37
N GLY A 149 40.65 -31.75 -17.13
CA GLY A 149 40.66 -30.74 -16.07
C GLY A 149 41.59 -29.57 -16.39
N GLY A 150 41.21 -28.38 -15.93
CA GLY A 150 42.02 -27.17 -16.05
C GLY A 150 41.32 -25.97 -15.41
N LEU A 151 41.92 -25.44 -14.36
CA LEU A 151 41.54 -24.21 -13.66
C LEU A 151 41.73 -23.02 -14.60
N GLY A 152 40.69 -22.19 -14.81
CA GLY A 152 40.82 -20.94 -15.57
C GLY A 152 39.49 -20.30 -15.97
N PHE A 153 39.16 -19.19 -15.31
CA PHE A 153 38.44 -18.02 -15.81
C PHE A 153 37.49 -18.24 -17.03
N SER A 154 36.22 -18.55 -16.78
CA SER A 154 35.17 -18.48 -17.82
C SER A 154 33.79 -18.21 -17.20
N GLY A 155 33.28 -16.98 -17.39
CA GLY A 155 31.86 -16.66 -17.20
C GLY A 155 31.05 -17.35 -18.31
N GLY A 156 30.33 -18.41 -17.95
CA GLY A 156 29.60 -19.25 -18.90
C GLY A 156 28.25 -18.65 -19.31
N PRO A 157 27.61 -19.16 -20.38
CA PRO A 157 26.28 -18.73 -20.85
C PRO A 157 25.15 -18.84 -19.80
N THR A 158 25.41 -19.53 -18.69
CA THR A 158 24.50 -19.72 -17.56
C THR A 158 24.39 -18.51 -16.64
N ASP A 159 25.42 -17.64 -16.58
CA ASP A 159 25.43 -16.48 -15.69
C ASP A 159 24.60 -15.33 -16.27
N TYR A 160 24.66 -15.10 -17.60
CA TYR A 160 23.78 -14.15 -18.29
C TYR A 160 22.29 -14.50 -18.15
N ALA A 161 21.96 -15.80 -18.18
CA ALA A 161 20.59 -16.27 -18.00
C ALA A 161 20.07 -16.07 -16.56
N ARG A 162 20.97 -16.07 -15.56
CA ARG A 162 20.62 -15.76 -14.16
C ARG A 162 20.43 -14.26 -13.97
N GLU A 163 21.34 -13.44 -14.49
CA GLU A 163 21.25 -11.98 -14.41
C GLU A 163 19.97 -11.45 -15.10
N ASP A 164 19.62 -11.98 -16.27
CA ASP A 164 18.42 -11.61 -17.00
C ASP A 164 17.11 -12.11 -16.32
N ARG A 165 17.20 -13.12 -15.44
CA ARG A 165 16.09 -13.56 -14.59
C ARG A 165 15.90 -12.62 -13.41
N VAL A 166 16.99 -12.26 -12.74
CA VAL A 166 16.96 -11.35 -11.59
C VAL A 166 16.47 -9.96 -12.00
N LEU A 167 16.90 -9.44 -13.15
CA LEU A 167 16.45 -8.14 -13.65
C LEU A 167 14.95 -8.15 -14.00
N ARG A 168 14.45 -9.24 -14.61
CA ARG A 168 13.01 -9.40 -14.87
C ARG A 168 12.21 -9.58 -13.59
N GLU A 169 12.72 -10.33 -12.62
CA GLU A 169 12.07 -10.51 -11.32
C GLU A 169 12.00 -9.19 -10.55
N GLN A 170 13.08 -8.40 -10.53
CA GLN A 170 13.09 -7.08 -9.91
C GLN A 170 12.13 -6.11 -10.60
N SER A 171 12.11 -6.13 -11.94
CA SER A 171 11.15 -5.34 -12.73
C SER A 171 9.71 -5.77 -12.43
N PHE A 172 9.46 -7.07 -12.34
CA PHE A 172 8.16 -7.63 -11.96
C PHE A 172 7.74 -7.16 -10.55
N PHE A 173 8.61 -7.25 -9.54
CA PHE A 173 8.32 -6.76 -8.20
C PHE A 173 8.01 -5.25 -8.19
N SER A 174 8.77 -4.44 -8.93
CA SER A 174 8.51 -2.99 -8.99
C SER A 174 7.15 -2.68 -9.65
N ASN A 175 6.83 -3.36 -10.75
CA ASN A 175 5.55 -3.21 -11.44
C ASN A 175 4.37 -3.69 -10.58
N THR A 176 4.54 -4.80 -9.86
CA THR A 176 3.51 -5.32 -8.94
C THR A 176 3.28 -4.36 -7.77
N ASN A 177 4.32 -3.76 -7.18
CA ASN A 177 4.15 -2.78 -6.10
C ASN A 177 3.35 -1.56 -6.58
N ALA A 178 3.69 -1.02 -7.76
CA ALA A 178 2.95 0.12 -8.34
C ALA A 178 1.47 -0.23 -8.59
N GLN A 179 1.19 -1.44 -9.09
CA GLN A 179 -0.19 -1.91 -9.30
C GLN A 179 -0.95 -2.10 -7.98
N LEU A 180 -0.30 -2.63 -6.93
CA LEU A 180 -0.93 -2.78 -5.61
C LEU A 180 -1.30 -1.43 -5.00
N ASP A 181 -0.44 -0.43 -5.14
CA ASP A 181 -0.73 0.93 -4.69
C ASP A 181 -1.93 1.54 -5.43
N GLU A 182 -2.02 1.34 -6.75
CA GLU A 182 -3.18 1.76 -7.55
C GLU A 182 -4.48 1.06 -7.10
N PHE A 183 -4.43 -0.25 -6.82
CA PHE A 183 -5.59 -0.98 -6.29
C PHE A 183 -5.99 -0.51 -4.90
N LEU A 184 -5.03 -0.17 -4.04
CA LEU A 184 -5.30 0.36 -2.70
C LEU A 184 -5.95 1.75 -2.75
N ASP A 185 -5.46 2.63 -3.61
CA ASP A 185 -6.03 3.97 -3.78
C ASP A 185 -7.43 3.90 -4.41
N ARG A 186 -7.62 3.04 -5.41
CA ARG A 186 -8.96 2.76 -5.95
C ARG A 186 -9.88 2.16 -4.90
N GLY A 187 -9.39 1.24 -4.08
CA GLY A 187 -10.13 0.66 -2.96
C GLY A 187 -10.56 1.70 -1.92
N ARG A 188 -9.67 2.65 -1.60
CA ARG A 188 -9.97 3.79 -0.72
C ARG A 188 -11.05 4.69 -1.32
N ALA A 189 -10.97 5.01 -2.61
CA ALA A 189 -11.97 5.81 -3.30
C ALA A 189 -13.35 5.14 -3.30
N VAL A 190 -13.41 3.83 -3.59
CA VAL A 190 -14.66 3.05 -3.57
C VAL A 190 -15.26 2.99 -2.16
N LEU A 191 -14.44 2.80 -1.13
CA LEU A 191 -14.92 2.82 0.27
C LEU A 191 -15.42 4.22 0.69
N GLY A 192 -14.80 5.28 0.19
CA GLY A 192 -15.27 6.65 0.38
C GLY A 192 -16.65 6.88 -0.26
N ASP A 193 -16.83 6.43 -1.50
CA ASP A 193 -18.10 6.49 -2.23
C ASP A 193 -19.20 5.68 -1.52
N LEU A 194 -18.91 4.44 -1.09
CA LEU A 194 -19.82 3.62 -0.28
C LEU A 194 -20.23 4.32 1.03
N GLY A 195 -19.30 5.03 1.67
CA GLY A 195 -19.58 5.85 2.85
C GLY A 195 -20.55 7.00 2.56
N GLN A 196 -20.34 7.71 1.45
CA GLN A 196 -21.21 8.79 0.99
C GLN A 196 -22.61 8.27 0.61
N GLN A 197 -22.68 7.18 -0.14
CA GLN A 197 -23.94 6.52 -0.49
C GLN A 197 -24.74 6.12 0.76
N ARG A 198 -24.06 5.61 1.80
CA ARG A 198 -24.70 5.29 3.09
C ARG A 198 -25.31 6.52 3.76
N GLU A 199 -24.64 7.67 3.70
CA GLU A 199 -25.14 8.91 4.30
C GLU A 199 -26.35 9.45 3.53
N ILE A 200 -26.32 9.36 2.20
CA ILE A 200 -27.46 9.70 1.32
C ILE A 200 -28.66 8.81 1.67
N LEU A 201 -28.48 7.49 1.78
CA LEU A 201 -29.52 6.54 2.14
C LEU A 201 -30.15 6.86 3.51
N LYS A 202 -29.33 7.19 4.51
CA LYS A 202 -29.83 7.62 5.83
C LYS A 202 -30.58 8.95 5.77
N GLY A 203 -30.11 9.90 4.97
CA GLY A 203 -30.79 11.18 4.75
C GLY A 203 -32.16 10.98 4.11
N THR A 204 -32.26 10.13 3.09
CA THR A 204 -33.52 9.74 2.46
C THR A 204 -34.44 9.03 3.43
N GLN A 205 -33.93 8.11 4.25
CA GLN A 205 -34.71 7.44 5.29
C GLN A 205 -35.27 8.43 6.32
N ARG A 206 -34.47 9.38 6.80
CA ARG A 206 -34.96 10.44 7.71
C ARG A 206 -36.04 11.28 7.05
N ARG A 207 -35.89 11.63 5.77
CA ARG A 207 -36.89 12.37 4.99
C ARG A 207 -38.19 11.56 4.82
N LEU A 208 -38.10 10.26 4.55
CA LEU A 208 -39.28 9.38 4.47
C LEU A 208 -39.98 9.28 5.83
N TYR A 209 -39.22 9.17 6.91
CA TYR A 209 -39.78 9.14 8.26
C TYR A 209 -40.42 10.48 8.66
N SER A 210 -39.83 11.62 8.26
CA SER A 210 -40.43 12.94 8.51
C SER A 210 -41.70 13.15 7.68
N VAL A 211 -41.70 12.71 6.41
CA VAL A 211 -42.89 12.77 5.54
C VAL A 211 -44.00 11.86 6.07
N ALA A 212 -43.65 10.66 6.55
CA ALA A 212 -44.59 9.74 7.19
C ALA A 212 -45.15 10.30 8.51
N ASN A 213 -44.35 11.01 9.32
CA ASN A 213 -44.87 11.69 10.52
C ASN A 213 -45.75 12.91 10.18
N THR A 214 -45.52 13.60 9.06
CA THR A 214 -46.39 14.71 8.63
C THR A 214 -47.64 14.25 7.88
N LEU A 215 -47.63 13.06 7.26
CA LEU A 215 -48.82 12.43 6.64
C LEU A 215 -49.59 11.54 7.62
N GLY A 216 -48.94 11.10 8.70
CA GLY A 216 -49.51 10.27 9.75
C GLY A 216 -50.02 11.06 10.95
N ASP A 217 -49.98 12.40 10.93
CA ASP A 217 -50.61 13.21 11.97
C ASP A 217 -52.14 13.03 11.89
N PRO A 218 -52.81 12.44 12.90
CA PRO A 218 -54.25 12.23 12.91
C PRO A 218 -55.08 13.53 13.02
N GLY A 219 -54.47 14.70 12.80
CA GLY A 219 -55.03 16.03 13.08
C GLY A 219 -55.93 16.64 12.00
N MET A 220 -55.97 16.10 10.78
CA MET A 220 -56.85 16.62 9.71
C MET A 220 -58.14 15.80 9.50
N GLY A 221 -58.36 14.76 10.32
CA GLY A 221 -59.57 13.92 10.28
C GLY A 221 -60.69 14.33 11.25
N TRP A 222 -60.41 15.20 12.22
CA TRP A 222 -61.38 15.57 13.28
C TRP A 222 -62.03 16.95 13.10
N MET A 223 -61.73 17.67 12.01
CA MET A 223 -62.24 19.02 11.74
C MET A 223 -63.36 19.07 10.66
N PHE A 224 -64.04 17.95 10.38
CA PHE A 224 -65.17 17.90 9.42
C PHE A 224 -66.49 17.38 9.98
N TYR A 225 -66.63 17.22 11.30
CA TYR A 225 -67.90 16.84 11.94
C TYR A 225 -68.35 17.88 12.98
N LEU A 226 -68.41 19.17 12.60
CA LEU A 226 -69.17 20.17 13.37
C LEU A 226 -69.54 21.41 12.53
N SER A 227 -70.29 21.21 11.45
CA SER A 227 -71.24 22.20 10.93
C SER A 227 -72.12 21.55 9.88
N ILE A 228 -73.43 21.66 10.13
CA ILE A 228 -74.62 21.08 9.44
C ILE A 228 -75.13 19.84 10.16
#